data_AF-A0A2M7F8U6-F1
#
_entry.id   AF-A0A2M7F8U6-F1
#
_cell.length_a   1.000
_cell.length_b   1.000
_cell.length_c   1.000
_cell.angle_alpha   90.00
_cell.angle_beta   90.00
_cell.angle_gamma   90.00
#
_symmetry.space_group_name_H-M   'P 1'
#
loop_
_entity.id
_entity.type
_entity.pdbx_description
1 polymer ?
#
loop_
_entity_poly.entity_id
_entity_poly.type
_entity_poly.pdbx_seq_one_letter_code
_entity_poly.pdbx_strand_id
1 'polypeptide(L)'
;FYAVFLFAGGYISATLISNMNIVLEFCPPEERPLYIGLSNSFAAPVFALSPIIGGMIVDHFSYQTVFMAAALLTGIGLLVLVFLVRDPRFSAPQGPEGANSFSAQKQ
;
A
#
# COMPACT_ATOMS: atom_id res chain seq x y z
N PHE A 1 -21.70 -1.38 -15.06
CA PHE A 1 -20.77 -0.25 -15.19
C PHE A 1 -20.48 0.42 -13.83
N TYR A 2 -21.50 0.77 -13.02
CA TYR A 2 -21.31 1.44 -11.71
C TYR A 2 -20.46 0.70 -10.66
N ALA A 3 -20.52 -0.64 -10.62
CA ALA A 3 -19.73 -1.42 -9.66
C ALA A 3 -18.22 -1.17 -9.80
N VAL A 4 -17.70 -1.04 -11.02
CA VAL A 4 -16.28 -0.78 -11.28
C VAL A 4 -15.85 0.55 -10.66
N PHE A 5 -16.68 1.59 -10.76
CA PHE A 5 -16.39 2.89 -10.16
C PHE A 5 -16.44 2.85 -8.63
N LEU A 6 -17.37 2.08 -8.06
CA LEU A 6 -17.45 1.91 -6.61
C LEU A 6 -16.21 1.21 -6.06
N PHE A 7 -15.77 0.12 -6.71
CA PHE A 7 -14.55 -0.57 -6.35
C PHE A 7 -13.30 0.29 -6.58
N ALA A 8 -13.22 1.04 -7.68
CA ALA A 8 -12.12 1.95 -7.96
C ALA A 8 -12.03 3.07 -6.90
N GLY A 9 -13.16 3.67 -6.54
CA GLY A 9 -13.23 4.67 -5.47
C GLY A 9 -12.80 4.10 -4.12
N GLY A 10 -13.34 2.93 -3.75
CA GLY A 10 -12.97 2.23 -2.53
C GLY A 10 -11.47 1.89 -2.47
N TYR A 11 -10.90 1.42 -3.58
CA TYR A 11 -9.47 1.13 -3.71
C TYR A 11 -8.60 2.38 -3.48
N ILE A 12 -8.96 3.51 -4.10
CA ILE A 12 -8.23 4.77 -3.94
C ILE A 12 -8.29 5.23 -2.47
N SER A 13 -9.47 5.22 -1.87
CA SER A 13 -9.64 5.60 -0.46
C SER A 13 -8.86 4.69 0.49
N ALA A 14 -8.94 3.37 0.30
CA ALA A 14 -8.20 2.40 1.11
C ALA A 14 -6.68 2.62 1.02
N THR A 15 -6.16 2.87 -0.18
CA THR A 15 -4.72 3.14 -0.40
C THR A 15 -4.28 4.43 0.28
N LEU A 16 -5.11 5.48 0.23
CA LEU A 16 -4.81 6.76 0.87
C LEU A 16 -4.78 6.63 2.40
N ILE A 17 -5.77 5.95 2.97
CA ILE A 17 -5.88 5.71 4.42
C ILE A 17 -4.75 4.78 4.89
N SER A 18 -4.46 3.72 4.14
CA SER A 18 -3.38 2.78 4.47
C SER A 18 -2.02 3.49 4.48
N ASN A 19 -1.74 4.37 3.52
CA ASN A 19 -0.50 5.17 3.53
C ASN A 19 -0.40 6.05 4.77
N MET A 20 -1.49 6.68 5.21
CA MET A 20 -1.51 7.49 6.43
C MET A 20 -1.26 6.65 7.70
N ASN A 21 -1.86 5.45 7.79
CA ASN A 21 -1.68 4.55 8.94
C ASN A 21 -0.29 3.91 8.99
N ILE A 22 0.24 3.47 7.84
CA ILE A 22 1.59 2.89 7.78
C ILE A 22 2.65 3.92 8.18
N VAL A 23 2.42 5.21 7.85
CA VAL A 23 3.26 6.30 8.31
C VAL A 23 3.29 6.32 9.84
N LEU A 24 2.14 6.29 10.52
CA LEU A 24 2.06 6.29 12.00
C LEU A 24 2.77 5.08 12.64
N GLU A 25 2.67 3.91 12.03
CA GLU A 25 3.13 2.63 12.60
C GLU A 25 4.64 2.35 12.35
N PHE A 26 5.24 2.90 11.27
CA PHE A 26 6.60 2.51 10.85
C PHE A 26 7.76 3.44 11.21
N CYS A 27 7.59 4.67 11.74
CA CYS A 27 8.78 5.49 12.08
C CYS A 27 8.67 6.51 13.23
N PRO A 28 9.80 6.98 13.78
CA PRO A 28 10.04 8.35 14.21
C PRO A 28 10.03 9.34 13.00
N PRO A 29 9.78 10.64 13.20
CA PRO A 29 9.40 11.60 12.15
C PRO A 29 10.42 11.91 11.02
N GLU A 30 11.70 11.53 11.11
CA GLU A 30 12.76 12.15 10.30
C GLU A 30 13.06 11.48 8.94
N GLU A 31 12.75 10.19 8.72
CA GLU A 31 13.12 9.48 7.47
C GLU A 31 11.93 9.05 6.59
N ARG A 32 10.69 9.17 7.09
CA ARG A 32 9.44 8.85 6.34
C ARG A 32 9.35 9.53 4.97
N PRO A 33 9.68 10.84 4.83
CA PRO A 33 9.55 11.52 3.55
C PRO A 33 10.55 11.03 2.51
N LEU A 34 11.73 10.57 2.94
CA LEU A 34 12.78 10.08 2.03
C LEU A 34 12.37 8.76 1.37
N TYR A 35 11.78 7.84 2.15
CA TYR A 35 11.33 6.54 1.65
C TYR A 35 10.09 6.65 0.76
N ILE A 36 9.14 7.51 1.14
CA ILE A 36 7.98 7.86 0.30
C ILE A 36 8.44 8.55 -0.98
N GLY A 37 9.40 9.47 -0.90
CA GLY A 37 10.00 10.15 -2.03
C GLY A 37 10.64 9.17 -3.01
N LEU A 38 11.46 8.23 -2.51
CA LEU A 38 12.11 7.21 -3.32
C LEU A 38 11.08 6.30 -4.03
N SER A 39 10.07 5.84 -3.28
CA SER A 39 8.99 5.00 -3.83
C SER A 39 8.20 5.75 -4.91
N ASN A 40 7.87 7.01 -4.68
CA ASN A 40 7.19 7.86 -5.67
C ASN A 40 8.06 8.10 -6.91
N SER A 41 9.37 8.26 -6.77
CA SER A 41 10.28 8.39 -7.92
C SER A 41 10.34 7.13 -8.77
N PHE A 42 10.28 5.95 -8.16
CA PHE A 42 10.18 4.68 -8.91
C PHE A 42 8.79 4.46 -9.51
N ALA A 43 7.73 4.88 -8.83
CA ALA A 43 6.37 4.75 -9.33
C ALA A 43 6.03 5.75 -10.44
N ALA A 44 6.61 6.94 -10.43
CA ALA A 44 6.38 8.00 -11.42
C ALA A 44 6.56 7.55 -12.88
N PRO A 45 7.69 6.93 -13.29
CA PRO A 45 7.86 6.44 -14.65
C PRO A 45 6.87 5.32 -14.97
N VAL A 46 6.55 4.45 -14.01
CA VAL A 46 5.57 3.37 -14.21
C VAL A 46 4.18 3.94 -14.49
N PHE A 47 3.74 4.94 -13.72
CA PHE A 47 2.48 5.62 -13.95
C PHE A 47 2.45 6.38 -15.28
N ALA A 48 3.57 7.00 -15.67
CA ALA A 48 3.68 7.71 -16.95
C ALA A 48 3.64 6.76 -18.16
N LEU A 49 4.27 5.59 -18.05
CA LEU A 49 4.34 4.60 -19.13
C LEU A 49 3.05 3.74 -19.23
N SER A 50 2.34 3.57 -18.12
CA SER A 50 1.11 2.77 -18.04
C SER A 50 0.06 3.11 -19.12
N PRO A 51 -0.39 4.36 -19.32
CA PRO A 51 -1.39 4.68 -20.35
C PRO A 51 -0.85 4.52 -21.78
N ILE A 52 0.45 4.72 -22.00
CA ILE A 52 1.08 4.54 -23.32
C ILE A 52 1.03 3.06 -23.70
N ILE A 53 1.50 2.19 -22.81
CA ILE A 53 1.49 0.74 -23.01
C ILE A 53 0.04 0.23 -23.10
N GLY A 54 -0.84 0.70 -22.21
CA GLY A 54 -2.25 0.33 -22.20
C GLY A 54 -2.97 0.71 -23.50
N GLY A 55 -2.75 1.93 -23.99
CA GLY A 55 -3.32 2.41 -25.25
C GLY A 55 -2.87 1.58 -26.45
N MET A 56 -1.56 1.31 -26.57
CA MET A 56 -1.03 0.47 -27.65
C MET A 56 -1.61 -0.95 -27.64
N ILE A 57 -1.87 -1.52 -26.46
CA ILE A 57 -2.47 -2.85 -26.35
C ILE A 57 -3.94 -2.82 -26.78
N VAL A 58 -4.70 -1.78 -26.44
CA VAL A 58 -6.11 -1.64 -26.89
C VAL A 58 -6.19 -1.61 -28.42
N ASP A 59 -5.28 -0.87 -29.07
CA ASP A 59 -5.27 -0.68 -30.52
C ASP A 59 -5.05 -1.98 -31.32
N HIS A 60 -4.45 -3.01 -30.70
CA HIS A 60 -4.13 -4.27 -31.38
C HIS A 60 -4.89 -5.49 -30.84
N PHE A 61 -5.27 -5.50 -29.57
CA PHE A 61 -5.80 -6.70 -28.88
C PHE A 61 -7.16 -6.51 -28.21
N SER A 62 -7.82 -5.36 -28.39
CA SER A 62 -9.09 -4.97 -27.74
C SER A 62 -9.01 -4.68 -26.23
N TYR A 63 -10.00 -3.93 -25.74
CA TYR A 63 -10.15 -3.54 -24.33
C TYR A 63 -10.17 -4.74 -23.36
N GLN A 64 -10.73 -5.88 -23.76
CA GLN A 64 -10.81 -7.07 -22.91
C GLN A 64 -9.42 -7.58 -22.49
N THR A 65 -8.44 -7.52 -23.39
CA THR A 65 -7.06 -7.96 -23.12
C THR A 65 -6.39 -7.08 -22.07
N VAL A 66 -6.62 -5.76 -22.11
CA VAL A 66 -6.09 -4.82 -21.11
C VAL A 66 -6.71 -5.05 -19.74
N PHE A 67 -8.02 -5.29 -19.67
CA PHE A 67 -8.68 -5.63 -18.40
C PHE A 67 -8.18 -6.97 -17.82
N MET A 68 -7.96 -7.99 -18.66
CA MET A 68 -7.39 -9.26 -18.20
C MET A 68 -5.95 -9.11 -17.72
N ALA A 69 -5.12 -8.34 -18.43
CA ALA A 69 -3.74 -8.05 -18.03
C ALA A 69 -3.70 -7.28 -16.69
N ALA A 70 -4.55 -6.27 -16.53
CA ALA A 70 -4.68 -5.53 -15.28
C ALA A 70 -5.11 -6.47 -14.13
N ALA A 71 -6.12 -7.32 -14.35
CA ALA A 71 -6.58 -8.29 -13.35
C ALA A 71 -5.49 -9.29 -12.95
N LEU A 72 -4.71 -9.79 -13.92
CA LEU A 72 -3.56 -10.67 -13.66
C LEU A 72 -2.47 -9.97 -12.85
N LEU A 73 -2.08 -8.75 -13.24
CA LEU A 73 -1.07 -7.97 -12.51
C LEU A 73 -1.52 -7.66 -11.08
N THR A 74 -2.78 -7.25 -10.90
CA THR A 74 -3.35 -7.04 -9.56
C THR A 74 -3.40 -8.34 -8.75
N GLY A 75 -3.75 -9.46 -9.39
CA GLY A 75 -3.75 -10.78 -8.76
C GLY A 75 -2.35 -11.21 -8.31
N ILE A 76 -1.33 -11.00 -9.15
CA ILE A 76 0.08 -11.25 -8.80
C ILE A 76 0.49 -10.34 -7.63
N GLY A 77 0.15 -9.06 -7.67
CA GLY A 77 0.42 -8.14 -6.57
C GLY A 77 -0.22 -8.58 -5.25
N LEU A 78 -1.45 -9.07 -5.30
CA LEU A 78 -2.14 -9.63 -4.14
C LEU A 78 -1.45 -10.90 -3.63
N LEU A 79 -1.03 -11.80 -4.53
CA LEU A 79 -0.28 -13.00 -4.15
C LEU A 79 1.05 -12.62 -3.48
N VAL A 80 1.80 -11.69 -4.06
CA VAL A 80 3.03 -11.18 -3.47
C VAL A 80 2.75 -10.56 -2.10
N LEU A 81 1.69 -9.77 -1.96
CA LEU A 81 1.30 -9.21 -0.67
C LEU A 81 1.03 -10.33 0.36
N VAL A 82 0.20 -11.30 0.03
CA VAL A 82 -0.21 -12.38 0.94
C VAL A 82 0.96 -13.30 1.31
N PHE A 83 1.85 -13.61 0.38
CA PHE A 83 2.94 -14.56 0.60
C PHE A 83 4.24 -13.92 1.10
N LEU A 84 4.53 -12.67 0.70
CA LEU A 84 5.79 -11.99 1.02
C LEU A 84 5.68 -11.03 2.20
N VAL A 85 4.49 -10.45 2.45
CA VAL A 85 4.26 -9.62 3.64
C VAL A 85 4.02 -10.53 4.83
N ARG A 86 5.12 -10.91 5.49
CA ARG A 86 5.10 -11.50 6.83
C ARG A 86 4.66 -10.40 7.80
N ASP A 87 3.41 -10.47 8.24
CA ASP A 87 2.77 -9.52 9.16
C ASP A 87 3.67 -9.26 10.40
N PRO A 88 4.29 -8.07 10.56
CA PRO A 88 5.22 -7.79 11.65
C PRO A 88 4.52 -7.66 13.02
N ARG A 89 3.18 -7.62 13.02
CA ARG A 89 2.34 -7.49 14.21
C ARG A 89 2.39 -8.70 15.16
N PHE A 90 2.87 -9.85 14.69
CA PHE A 90 3.03 -11.06 15.53
C PHE A 90 4.41 -11.19 16.19
N SER A 91 5.34 -10.25 15.97
CA SER A 91 6.72 -10.35 16.48
C SER A 91 7.18 -9.20 17.38
N ALA A 92 6.30 -8.29 17.80
CA ALA A 92 6.61 -7.37 18.88
C ALA A 92 6.00 -7.91 20.20
N PRO A 93 6.80 -8.50 21.11
CA PRO A 93 6.36 -8.71 22.47
C PRO A 93 6.01 -7.34 23.05
N GLN A 94 4.74 -7.13 23.37
CA GLN A 94 4.32 -6.07 24.27
C GLN A 94 5.04 -6.31 25.61
N GLY A 95 6.02 -5.46 25.91
CA GLY A 95 6.64 -5.39 27.22
C GLY A 95 7.52 -4.14 27.33
N PRO A 96 7.51 -3.40 28.46
CA PRO A 96 6.68 -3.49 29.67
C PRO A 96 6.00 -2.14 29.98
N GLU A 97 4.69 -2.01 29.75
CA GLU A 97 3.94 -0.82 30.15
C GLU A 97 2.95 -1.19 31.27
N GLY A 98 3.16 -0.64 32.47
CA GLY A 98 2.02 -0.37 33.36
C GLY A 98 2.07 -0.80 34.83
N ALA A 99 3.13 -1.43 35.37
CA ALA A 99 3.02 -1.99 36.73
C ALA A 99 3.54 -1.14 37.90
N ASN A 100 4.57 -0.28 37.77
CA ASN A 100 5.33 0.15 38.98
C ASN A 100 5.63 1.65 39.18
N SER A 101 5.07 2.60 38.42
CA SER A 101 5.34 4.04 38.64
C SER A 101 4.31 4.76 39.54
N PHE A 102 3.25 4.10 40.00
CA PHE A 102 2.24 4.73 40.87
C PHE A 102 2.55 4.69 42.37
N SER A 103 3.65 4.04 42.79
CA SER A 103 3.99 3.87 44.22
C SER A 103 5.16 4.73 44.72
N ALA A 104 5.75 5.60 43.91
CA ALA A 104 6.94 6.41 44.30
C ALA A 104 6.64 7.88 44.63
N GLN A 105 5.38 8.36 44.55
CA GLN A 105 5.02 9.74 44.89
C GLN A 105 4.38 9.93 46.27
N LYS A 106 4.42 8.91 47.15
CA LYS A 106 3.87 9.02 48.51
C LYS A 106 4.80 8.48 49.61
N GLN A 107 6.07 8.84 49.56
CA GLN A 107 6.95 8.82 50.74
C GLN A 107 7.87 10.05 50.75
#